data_AF-A0AAR2J813-F1
#
_entry.id   AF-A0AAR2J813-F1
#
_cell.length_a   1.000
_cell.length_b   1.000
_cell.length_c   1.000
_cell.angle_alpha   90.00
_cell.angle_beta   90.00
_cell.angle_gamma   90.00
#
_symmetry.space_group_name_H-M   'P 1'
#
loop_
_entity.id
_entity.type
_entity.pdbx_description
1 polymer ?
#
loop_
_entity_poly.entity_id
_entity_poly.type
_entity_poly.pdbx_seq_one_letter_code
_entity_poly.pdbx_strand_id
1 'polypeptide(L)'
;MRSKELPKELRDRIVARHGSGQGDKRISAALKVPKSTVASIILKWKKFGTTRTLSRPGRPAKLSNRGRRALVREVKKNPEITVAELQRCSREMGGHSTKSTITAALHQSGLYGRVARRKPFLTARHMKAHEGLPDYEK
;
A
#
# COMPACT_ATOMS: atom_id res chain seq x y z
N MET A 1 -8.72 -14.32 -25.73
CA MET A 1 -9.31 -13.37 -24.74
C MET A 1 -9.71 -14.13 -23.49
N ARG A 2 -9.45 -13.59 -22.28
CA ARG A 2 -10.00 -14.18 -21.04
C ARG A 2 -11.45 -13.70 -20.86
N SER A 3 -12.35 -14.61 -20.53
CA SER A 3 -13.74 -14.31 -20.21
C SER A 3 -13.87 -13.60 -18.85
N LYS A 4 -14.93 -12.81 -18.71
CA LYS A 4 -15.29 -12.12 -17.47
C LYS A 4 -15.50 -13.14 -16.34
N GLU A 5 -15.08 -12.79 -15.13
CA GLU A 5 -15.26 -13.66 -13.97
C GLU A 5 -16.74 -13.89 -13.66
N LEU A 6 -17.06 -15.08 -13.14
CA LEU A 6 -18.42 -15.43 -12.72
C LEU A 6 -18.89 -14.50 -11.57
N PRO A 7 -20.17 -14.08 -11.59
CA PRO A 7 -20.77 -13.34 -10.48
C PRO A 7 -20.58 -14.07 -9.15
N LYS A 8 -20.42 -13.32 -8.04
CA LYS A 8 -20.23 -13.90 -6.70
C LYS A 8 -21.39 -14.83 -6.34
N GLU A 9 -22.62 -14.40 -6.59
CA GLU A 9 -23.85 -15.15 -6.32
C GLU A 9 -23.86 -16.53 -7.01
N LEU A 10 -23.44 -16.58 -8.28
CA LEU A 10 -23.41 -17.83 -9.02
C LEU A 10 -22.37 -18.81 -8.46
N ARG A 11 -21.24 -18.30 -7.99
CA ARG A 11 -20.23 -19.11 -7.33
C ARG A 11 -20.69 -19.58 -5.94
N ASP A 12 -21.41 -18.74 -5.20
CA ASP A 12 -21.98 -19.12 -3.89
C ASP A 12 -23.03 -20.23 -4.06
N ARG A 13 -23.85 -20.17 -5.12
CA ARG A 13 -24.78 -21.25 -5.49
C ARG A 13 -24.07 -22.56 -5.83
N ILE A 14 -22.91 -22.51 -6.48
CA ILE A 14 -22.07 -23.69 -6.75
C ILE A 14 -21.62 -24.34 -5.44
N VAL A 15 -21.09 -23.54 -4.52
CA VAL A 15 -20.63 -24.02 -3.20
C VAL A 15 -21.79 -24.59 -2.39
N ALA A 16 -22.95 -23.92 -2.35
CA ALA A 16 -24.13 -24.42 -1.65
C ALA A 16 -24.62 -25.78 -2.18
N ARG A 17 -24.67 -25.94 -3.52
CA ARG A 17 -25.04 -27.22 -4.15
C ARG A 17 -24.03 -28.33 -3.85
N HIS A 18 -22.74 -28.02 -3.88
CA HIS A 18 -21.72 -28.98 -3.46
C HIS A 18 -21.88 -29.36 -1.99
N GLY A 19 -22.20 -28.41 -1.10
CA GLY A 19 -22.50 -28.66 0.31
C GLY A 19 -23.69 -29.60 0.52
N SER A 20 -24.69 -29.57 -0.36
CA SER A 20 -25.80 -30.52 -0.38
C SER A 20 -25.47 -31.90 -0.97
N GLY A 21 -24.19 -32.20 -1.24
CA GLY A 21 -23.74 -33.50 -1.76
C GLY A 21 -23.94 -33.70 -3.27
N GLN A 22 -24.26 -32.65 -4.03
CA GLN A 22 -24.38 -32.76 -5.49
C GLN A 22 -23.00 -32.88 -6.14
N GLY A 23 -22.82 -33.86 -7.05
CA GLY A 23 -21.59 -34.00 -7.82
C GLY A 23 -21.41 -32.92 -8.90
N ASP A 24 -20.16 -32.62 -9.25
CA ASP A 24 -19.77 -31.55 -10.18
C ASP A 24 -20.51 -31.58 -11.53
N LYS A 25 -20.77 -32.78 -12.07
CA LYS A 25 -21.49 -32.95 -13.35
C LYS A 25 -22.93 -32.46 -13.25
N ARG A 26 -23.62 -32.74 -12.13
CA ARG A 26 -25.01 -32.29 -11.90
C ARG A 26 -25.06 -30.78 -11.69
N ILE A 27 -24.09 -30.22 -10.95
CA ILE A 27 -23.99 -28.77 -10.72
C ILE A 27 -23.74 -28.02 -12.03
N SER A 28 -22.80 -28.53 -12.85
CA SER A 28 -22.47 -27.99 -14.17
C SER A 28 -23.69 -27.92 -15.08
N ALA A 29 -24.45 -29.02 -15.18
CA ALA A 29 -25.65 -29.08 -15.99
C ALA A 29 -26.75 -28.13 -15.47
N ALA A 30 -26.98 -28.09 -14.16
CA ALA A 30 -28.01 -27.25 -13.55
C ALA A 30 -27.74 -25.75 -13.67
N LEU A 31 -26.48 -25.33 -13.60
CA LEU A 31 -26.07 -23.92 -13.62
C LEU A 31 -25.55 -23.45 -14.99
N LYS A 32 -25.48 -24.34 -15.99
CA LYS A 32 -24.90 -24.07 -17.32
C LYS A 32 -23.48 -23.50 -17.25
N VAL A 33 -22.70 -23.98 -16.27
CA VAL A 33 -21.28 -23.62 -16.08
C VAL A 33 -20.41 -24.82 -16.46
N PRO A 34 -19.26 -24.65 -17.14
CA PRO A 34 -18.37 -25.75 -17.44
C PRO A 34 -17.91 -26.52 -16.18
N LYS A 35 -17.86 -27.84 -16.26
CA LYS A 35 -17.42 -28.73 -15.15
C LYS A 35 -16.06 -28.33 -14.58
N SER A 36 -15.11 -27.94 -15.44
CA SER A 36 -13.77 -27.49 -15.02
C SER A 36 -13.82 -26.26 -14.12
N THR A 37 -14.74 -25.33 -14.41
CA THR A 37 -14.95 -24.12 -13.62
C THR A 37 -15.59 -24.43 -12.28
N VAL A 38 -16.59 -25.31 -12.26
CA VAL A 38 -17.20 -25.83 -11.02
C VAL A 38 -16.15 -26.46 -10.11
N ALA A 39 -15.35 -27.38 -10.64
CA ALA A 39 -14.27 -28.04 -9.90
C ALA A 39 -13.23 -27.03 -9.38
N SER A 40 -12.84 -26.04 -10.19
CA SER A 40 -11.90 -24.99 -9.79
C SER A 40 -12.42 -24.14 -8.64
N ILE A 41 -13.72 -23.80 -8.66
CA ILE A 41 -14.37 -23.02 -7.59
C ILE A 41 -14.42 -23.85 -6.29
N ILE A 42 -14.81 -25.12 -6.37
CA ILE A 42 -14.87 -26.02 -5.21
C ILE A 42 -13.48 -26.24 -4.61
N LEU A 43 -12.47 -26.50 -5.44
CA LEU A 43 -11.08 -26.67 -5.00
C LEU A 43 -10.59 -25.41 -4.27
N LYS A 44 -10.87 -24.24 -4.83
CA LYS A 44 -10.53 -22.97 -4.20
C LYS A 44 -11.25 -22.77 -2.88
N TRP A 45 -12.56 -23.06 -2.82
CA TRP A 45 -13.34 -22.96 -1.60
C TRP A 45 -12.82 -23.92 -0.51
N LYS A 46 -12.48 -25.17 -0.85
CA LYS A 46 -11.85 -26.12 0.08
C LYS A 46 -10.51 -25.62 0.61
N LYS A 47 -9.71 -24.93 -0.22
CA LYS A 47 -8.38 -24.43 0.16
C LYS A 47 -8.41 -23.13 0.98
N PHE A 48 -9.28 -22.19 0.64
CA PHE A 48 -9.27 -20.83 1.20
C PHE A 48 -10.54 -20.45 1.95
N GLY A 49 -11.56 -21.32 2.01
CA GLY A 49 -12.85 -21.06 2.64
C GLY A 49 -13.68 -19.95 1.98
N THR A 50 -13.27 -19.45 0.81
CA THR A 50 -13.86 -18.25 0.21
C THR A 50 -14.24 -18.42 -1.25
N THR A 51 -15.41 -17.91 -1.59
CA THR A 51 -15.92 -17.87 -2.97
C THR A 51 -15.46 -16.61 -3.74
N ARG A 52 -15.12 -15.54 -3.01
CA ARG A 52 -14.68 -14.26 -3.58
C ARG A 52 -13.38 -14.43 -4.36
N THR A 53 -13.21 -13.72 -5.47
CA THR A 53 -11.91 -13.66 -6.16
C THR A 53 -10.93 -12.94 -5.25
N LEU A 54 -9.80 -13.57 -4.96
CA LEU A 54 -8.73 -12.91 -4.21
C LEU A 54 -8.06 -11.92 -5.15
N SER A 55 -7.74 -10.73 -4.63
CA SER A 55 -6.91 -9.79 -5.36
C SER A 55 -5.58 -10.45 -5.71
N ARG A 56 -5.12 -10.24 -6.93
CA ARG A 56 -3.78 -10.72 -7.30
C ARG A 56 -2.75 -9.98 -6.44
N PRO A 57 -1.71 -10.67 -5.93
CA PRO A 57 -0.70 -10.05 -5.05
C PRO A 57 0.12 -8.93 -5.72
N GLY A 58 -0.07 -8.71 -7.02
CA GLY A 58 0.64 -7.69 -7.78
C GLY A 58 2.11 -8.04 -7.97
N ARG A 59 2.87 -7.08 -8.51
CA ARG A 59 4.31 -7.22 -8.66
C ARG A 59 4.99 -6.87 -7.33
N PRO A 60 5.93 -7.69 -6.83
CA PRO A 60 6.72 -7.33 -5.66
C PRO A 60 7.46 -6.01 -5.84
N ALA A 61 7.55 -5.23 -4.77
CA ALA A 61 8.33 -4.00 -4.77
C ALA A 61 9.82 -4.30 -4.95
N LYS A 62 10.54 -3.43 -5.68
CA LYS A 62 11.99 -3.55 -5.85
C LYS A 62 12.76 -3.36 -4.53
N LEU A 63 12.23 -2.53 -3.63
CA LEU A 63 12.78 -2.30 -2.30
C LEU A 63 12.15 -3.27 -1.29
N SER A 64 12.99 -3.88 -0.46
CA SER A 64 12.53 -4.66 0.69
C SER A 64 11.95 -3.75 1.77
N ASN A 65 11.09 -4.31 2.63
CA ASN A 65 10.55 -3.60 3.80
C ASN A 65 11.66 -3.07 4.71
N ARG A 66 12.75 -3.83 4.88
CA ARG A 66 13.93 -3.41 5.66
C ARG A 66 14.64 -2.22 4.99
N GLY A 67 14.85 -2.29 3.67
CA GLY A 67 15.47 -1.21 2.91
C GLY A 67 14.66 0.09 2.98
N ARG A 68 13.33 0.00 2.82
CA ARG A 68 12.44 1.16 2.98
C ARG A 68 12.56 1.78 4.38
N ARG A 69 12.54 0.98 5.44
CA ARG A 69 12.71 1.48 6.82
C ARG A 69 14.08 2.12 7.06
N ALA A 70 15.14 1.63 6.42
CA ALA A 70 16.46 2.23 6.51
C ALA A 70 16.47 3.63 5.87
N LEU A 71 15.91 3.76 4.65
CA LEU A 71 15.79 5.06 3.97
C LEU A 71 15.00 6.08 4.79
N VAL A 72 13.86 5.67 5.36
CA VAL A 72 13.03 6.55 6.19
C VAL A 72 13.78 7.01 7.44
N ARG A 73 14.57 6.14 8.08
CA ARG A 73 15.40 6.53 9.24
C ARG A 73 16.48 7.53 8.86
N GLU A 74 17.13 7.33 7.71
CA GLU A 74 18.17 8.24 7.24
C GLU A 74 17.62 9.65 6.97
N VAL A 75 16.48 9.74 6.28
CA VAL A 75 15.80 11.02 6.02
C VAL A 75 15.33 11.69 7.31
N LYS A 76 14.86 10.92 8.30
CA LYS A 76 14.47 11.49 9.60
C LYS A 76 15.67 12.02 10.40
N LYS A 77 16.85 11.39 10.26
CA LYS A 77 18.08 11.81 10.91
C LYS A 77 18.64 13.08 10.26
N ASN A 78 18.63 13.15 8.94
CA ASN A 78 19.06 14.31 8.17
C ASN A 78 17.99 14.69 7.13
N PRO A 79 17.07 15.61 7.44
CA PRO A 79 15.98 16.00 6.55
C PRO A 79 16.42 16.67 5.24
N GLU A 80 17.64 17.22 5.20
CA GLU A 80 18.18 17.91 4.02
C GLU A 80 18.88 16.96 3.03
N ILE A 81 18.96 15.67 3.36
CA ILE A 81 19.62 14.67 2.52
C ILE A 81 18.96 14.55 1.15
N THR A 82 19.78 14.56 0.11
CA THR A 82 19.29 14.45 -1.27
C THR A 82 19.00 12.99 -1.62
N VAL A 83 18.10 12.78 -2.59
CA VAL A 83 17.82 11.43 -3.12
C VAL A 83 19.06 10.80 -3.77
N ALA A 84 19.99 11.62 -4.29
CA ALA A 84 21.25 11.13 -4.87
C ALA A 84 22.19 10.56 -3.80
N GLU A 85 22.27 11.21 -2.64
CA GLU A 85 23.06 10.72 -1.50
C GLU A 85 22.44 9.45 -0.91
N LEU A 86 21.12 9.41 -0.74
CA LEU A 86 20.41 8.19 -0.34
C LEU A 86 20.67 7.02 -1.28
N GLN A 87 20.76 7.29 -2.58
CA GLN A 87 21.11 6.28 -3.57
C GLN A 87 22.54 5.77 -3.39
N ARG A 88 23.50 6.66 -3.10
CA ARG A 88 24.89 6.29 -2.84
C ARG A 88 25.01 5.45 -1.56
N CYS A 89 24.43 5.90 -0.45
CA CYS A 89 24.41 5.15 0.81
C CYS A 89 23.71 3.79 0.65
N SER A 90 22.63 3.73 -0.13
CA SER A 90 21.96 2.46 -0.42
C SER A 90 22.86 1.49 -1.19
N ARG A 91 23.71 1.98 -2.10
CA ARG A 91 24.64 1.13 -2.88
C ARG A 91 25.76 0.57 -2.01
N GLU A 92 26.31 1.39 -1.11
CA GLU A 92 27.31 0.97 -0.12
C GLU A 92 26.78 -0.15 0.77
N MET A 93 25.49 -0.10 1.12
CA MET A 93 24.80 -1.17 1.88
C MET A 93 24.36 -2.37 1.01
N GLY A 94 24.84 -2.49 -0.24
CA GLY A 94 24.51 -3.58 -1.16
C GLY A 94 23.14 -3.48 -1.85
N GLY A 95 22.45 -2.34 -1.74
CA GLY A 95 21.17 -2.10 -2.39
C GLY A 95 21.29 -1.46 -3.77
N HIS A 96 20.59 -2.01 -4.77
CA HIS A 96 20.50 -1.44 -6.12
C HIS A 96 19.13 -0.81 -6.37
N SER A 97 18.90 0.37 -5.78
CA SER A 97 17.68 1.15 -6.00
C SER A 97 17.93 2.32 -6.95
N THR A 98 16.98 2.59 -7.85
CA THR A 98 16.99 3.81 -8.66
C THR A 98 16.46 4.99 -7.85
N LYS A 99 16.82 6.23 -8.24
CA LYS A 99 16.29 7.45 -7.62
C LYS A 99 14.75 7.45 -7.56
N SER A 100 14.10 7.09 -8.67
CA SER A 100 12.63 6.98 -8.73
C SER A 100 12.05 5.96 -7.74
N THR A 101 12.74 4.83 -7.53
CA THR A 101 12.31 3.79 -6.59
C THR A 101 12.42 4.31 -5.14
N ILE A 102 13.48 5.05 -4.83
CA ILE A 102 13.68 5.68 -3.52
C ILE A 102 12.61 6.74 -3.27
N THR A 103 12.38 7.66 -4.22
CA THR A 103 11.35 8.70 -4.12
C THR A 103 9.96 8.10 -3.92
N ALA A 104 9.59 7.07 -4.70
CA ALA A 104 8.31 6.39 -4.55
C ALA A 104 8.16 5.74 -3.15
N ALA A 105 9.22 5.14 -2.63
CA ALA A 105 9.21 4.55 -1.29
C ALA A 105 9.08 5.59 -0.17
N LEU A 106 9.68 6.78 -0.34
CA LEU A 106 9.53 7.90 0.58
C LEU A 106 8.11 8.48 0.53
N HIS A 107 7.53 8.64 -0.66
CA HIS A 107 6.14 9.09 -0.83
C HIS A 107 5.14 8.12 -0.18
N GLN A 108 5.35 6.81 -0.31
CA GLN A 108 4.55 5.79 0.40
C GLN A 108 4.62 5.94 1.93
N SER A 109 5.68 6.57 2.44
CA SER A 109 5.89 6.84 3.86
C SER A 109 5.48 8.27 4.26
N GLY A 110 4.87 9.03 3.35
CA GLY A 110 4.43 10.41 3.58
C GLY A 110 5.55 11.46 3.58
N LEU A 111 6.77 11.08 3.19
CA LEU A 111 7.92 12.00 3.13
C LEU A 111 8.04 12.56 1.72
N TYR A 112 7.96 13.89 1.61
CA TYR A 112 8.05 14.60 0.34
C TYR A 112 9.14 15.66 0.40
N GLY A 113 9.79 15.90 -0.74
CA GLY A 113 10.68 17.05 -0.90
C GLY A 113 9.89 18.35 -0.67
N ARG A 114 10.35 19.16 0.27
CA ARG A 114 9.81 20.48 0.60
C ARG A 114 10.97 21.41 0.93
N VAL A 115 10.76 22.71 0.71
CA VAL A 115 11.69 23.75 1.13
C VAL A 115 11.22 24.29 2.47
N ALA A 116 12.06 24.21 3.50
CA ALA A 116 11.77 24.82 4.79
C ALA A 116 11.66 26.34 4.62
N ARG A 117 10.53 26.92 5.02
CA ARG A 117 10.32 28.37 4.95
C ARG A 117 10.92 29.02 6.19
N ARG A 118 11.74 30.06 6.00
CA ARG A 118 12.24 30.86 7.11
C ARG A 118 11.05 31.53 7.80
N LYS A 119 10.92 31.34 9.12
CA LYS A 119 9.96 32.09 9.93
C LYS A 119 10.47 33.53 10.02
N PRO A 120 9.67 34.56 9.69
CA PRO A 120 10.07 35.94 9.92
C PRO A 120 10.30 36.14 11.42
N PHE A 121 11.31 36.93 11.78
CA PHE A 121 11.56 37.30 13.17
C PHE A 121 10.36 38.10 13.71
N LEU A 122 10.09 37.95 15.00
CA LEU A 122 9.06 38.73 15.66
C LEU A 122 9.49 40.21 15.68
N THR A 123 8.55 41.10 15.40
CA THR A 123 8.76 42.54 15.60
C THR A 123 8.56 42.89 17.07
N ALA A 124 9.11 44.02 17.53
CA ALA A 124 8.93 44.50 18.90
C ALA A 124 7.45 44.56 19.33
N ARG A 125 6.57 44.99 18.40
CA ARG A 125 5.11 44.99 18.60
C ARG A 125 4.56 43.59 18.88
N HIS A 126 5.01 42.58 18.14
CA HIS A 126 4.56 41.19 18.32
C HIS A 126 5.09 40.58 19.62
N MET A 127 6.29 40.98 20.08
CA MET A 127 6.85 40.55 21.36
C MET A 127 6.06 41.16 22.54
N LYS A 128 5.80 42.47 22.51
CA LYS A 128 5.02 43.18 23.53
C LYS A 128 3.60 42.62 23.69
N ALA A 129 2.94 42.30 22.59
CA ALA A 129 1.61 41.67 22.61
C ALA A 129 1.61 40.24 23.18
N HIS A 130 2.75 39.55 23.17
CA HIS A 130 2.90 38.19 23.72
C HIS A 130 3.28 38.21 25.22
N GLU A 131 3.91 39.27 25.71
CA GLU A 131 4.38 39.39 27.10
C GLU A 131 3.30 39.84 28.10
N GLY A 132 2.18 40.42 27.64
CA GLY A 132 1.00 40.65 28.49
C GLY A 132 1.24 41.48 29.76
N LEU A 133 2.31 42.27 29.84
CA LEU A 133 2.60 43.11 30.99
C LEU A 133 2.10 44.55 30.75
N PRO A 134 1.33 45.12 31.69
CA PRO A 134 0.69 46.41 31.52
C PRO A 134 1.73 47.52 31.46
N ASP A 135 1.49 48.45 30.53
CA ASP A 135 2.24 49.69 30.37
C ASP A 135 2.31 50.42 31.72
N TYR A 136 3.49 50.45 32.36
CA TYR A 136 3.75 51.35 33.47
C TYR A 136 4.04 52.73 32.88
N GLU A 137 3.18 53.68 33.26
CA GLU A 137 3.08 55.03 32.70
C GLU A 137 4.32 55.91 32.92
N LYS A 138 4.34 56.98 32.10
CA LYS A 138 5.18 58.18 32.01
C LYS A 138 6.00 58.62 33.23
#